data_AF-A0ABD0S5B7-F1
#
_entry.id   AF-A0ABD0S5B7-F1
#
_cell.length_a   1.000
_cell.length_b   1.000
_cell.length_c   1.000
_cell.angle_alpha   90.00
_cell.angle_beta   90.00
_cell.angle_gamma   90.00
#
_symmetry.space_group_name_H-M   'P 1'
#
loop_
_entity.id
_entity.type
_entity.pdbx_description
1 polymer ?
#
loop_
_entity_poly.entity_id
_entity_poly.type
_entity_poly.pdbx_seq_one_letter_code
_entity_poly.pdbx_strand_id
1 'polypeptide(L)' 'TISTVICDIADKARLILDCVSGRKHSVTTIVIMENFDSELTVQAQQKGIEVLSLKELE' A
#
# COMPACT_ATOMS: atom_id res chain seq x y z
N THR A 1 -1.97 -17.03 1.23
CA THR A 1 -1.03 -15.92 0.99
C THR A 1 -1.83 -14.65 0.80
N ILE A 2 -1.49 -13.56 1.50
CA ILE A 2 -2.23 -12.30 1.40
C ILE A 2 -1.50 -11.41 0.39
N SER A 3 -2.15 -11.08 -0.72
CA SER A 3 -1.60 -10.23 -1.79
C SER A 3 -2.09 -8.79 -1.71
N THR A 4 -3.34 -8.60 -1.29
CA THR A 4 -4.01 -7.30 -1.31
C THR A 4 -4.45 -6.92 0.10
N VAL A 5 -4.18 -5.67 0.49
CA VAL A 5 -4.61 -5.10 1.78
C VAL A 5 -5.38 -3.82 1.53
N ILE A 6 -6.53 -3.65 2.18
CA ILE A 6 -7.33 -2.44 2.10
C ILE A 6 -7.16 -1.64 3.39
N CYS A 7 -6.83 -0.37 3.26
CA CYS A 7 -6.66 0.59 4.34
C CYS A 7 -7.72 1.69 4.20
N ASP A 8 -8.30 2.09 5.33
CA ASP A 8 -9.15 3.28 5.42
C ASP A 8 -8.30 4.56 5.31
N ILE A 9 -7.15 4.61 5.98
CA ILE A 9 -6.27 5.80 6.06
C ILE A 9 -4.84 5.54 5.55
N ALA A 10 -4.18 6.59 5.07
CA ALA A 10 -2.81 6.53 4.53
C ALA A 10 -1.76 6.03 5.55
N ASP A 11 -1.91 6.37 6.83
CA ASP A 11 -0.96 5.95 7.88
C ASP A 11 -0.90 4.42 8.04
N LYS A 12 -2.00 3.71 7.82
CA LYS A 12 -2.01 2.23 7.86
C LYS A 12 -1.21 1.64 6.71
N ALA A 13 -1.29 2.24 5.53
CA ALA A 13 -0.47 1.83 4.40
C ALA A 13 1.02 2.05 4.71
N ARG A 14 1.40 3.20 5.29
CA ARG A 14 2.79 3.47 5.72
C ARG A 14 3.30 2.44 6.72
N LEU A 15 2.49 2.08 7.72
CA LEU A 15 2.83 1.02 8.68
C LEU A 15 3.08 -0.33 7.99
N ILE A 16 2.29 -0.67 6.97
CA ILE A 16 2.50 -1.90 6.18
C ILE A 16 3.81 -1.81 5.40
N LEU A 17 4.08 -0.68 4.74
CA LEU A 17 5.32 -0.46 3.98
C LEU A 17 6.56 -0.57 4.88
N ASP A 18 6.49 -0.07 6.12
CA ASP A 18 7.56 -0.23 7.11
C ASP A 18 7.73 -1.69 7.51
N CYS A 19 6.62 -2.40 7.78
CA CYS A 19 6.64 -3.81 8.17
C CYS A 19 7.24 -4.75 7.12
N VAL A 20 7.01 -4.46 5.83
CA VAL A 20 7.52 -5.30 4.73
C VAL A 20 8.99 -5.00 4.40
N SER A 21 9.54 -3.89 4.90
CA SER A 21 10.95 -3.51 4.69
C SER A 21 11.89 -4.62 5.15
N GLY A 22 12.75 -5.09 4.24
CA GLY A 22 13.78 -6.08 4.58
C GLY A 22 13.23 -7.45 4.98
N ARG A 23 11.96 -7.74 4.67
CA ARG A 23 11.33 -9.04 4.93
C ARG A 23 10.78 -9.63 3.65
N LYS A 24 10.76 -10.96 3.56
CA LYS A 24 10.01 -11.63 2.49
C LYS A 24 8.52 -11.44 2.78
N HIS A 25 7.80 -10.79 1.87
CA HIS A 25 6.36 -10.59 1.96
C HIS A 25 5.67 -11.05 0.67
N SER A 26 4.36 -11.21 0.76
CA SER A 26 3.51 -11.51 -0.39
C SER A 26 2.56 -10.38 -0.77
N VAL A 27 2.57 -9.29 -0.01
CA VAL A 27 1.78 -8.10 -0.31
C VAL A 27 2.29 -7.48 -1.61
N THR A 28 1.41 -7.34 -2.58
CA THR A 28 1.68 -6.74 -3.90
C THR A 28 0.83 -5.51 -4.14
N THR A 29 -0.29 -5.37 -3.44
CA THR A 29 -1.25 -4.30 -3.67
C THR A 29 -1.80 -3.76 -2.36
N ILE A 30 -1.84 -2.44 -2.20
CA ILE A 30 -2.51 -1.74 -1.10
C ILE A 30 -3.57 -0.83 -1.70
N VAL A 31 -4.81 -0.95 -1.24
CA VAL A 31 -5.92 -0.07 -1.63
C VAL A 31 -6.19 0.89 -0.47
N ILE A 32 -6.30 2.18 -0.75
CA ILE A 32 -6.55 3.21 0.28
C ILE A 32 -7.88 3.92 -0.01
N MET A 33 -8.75 4.01 0.99
CA MET A 33 -10.07 4.67 0.85
C MET A 33 -9.94 6.20 0.84
N GLU A 34 -9.11 6.75 1.72
CA GLU A 34 -8.81 8.18 1.78
C GLU A 34 -7.86 8.64 0.67
N ASN A 35 -7.75 9.95 0.53
CA ASN A 35 -6.70 10.53 -0.32
C ASN A 35 -5.33 10.26 0.30
N PHE A 36 -4.36 9.98 -0.57
CA PHE A 36 -2.96 9.78 -0.20
C PHE A 36 -2.06 10.62 -1.11
N ASP A 37 -0.86 10.91 -0.62
CA ASP A 37 0.13 11.69 -1.34
C ASP A 37 0.97 10.82 -2.29
N SER A 38 1.67 11.48 -3.22
CA SER A 38 2.57 10.82 -4.16
C SER A 38 3.80 10.22 -3.49
N GLU A 39 4.19 10.71 -2.30
CA GLU A 39 5.31 10.18 -1.54
C GLU A 39 5.05 8.73 -1.13
N LEU A 40 3.84 8.45 -0.65
CA LEU A 40 3.39 7.11 -0.28
C LEU A 40 3.44 6.15 -1.48
N THR A 41 3.00 6.61 -2.66
CA THR A 41 3.06 5.82 -3.90
C THR A 41 4.49 5.49 -4.29
N VAL A 42 5.40 6.46 -4.21
CA VAL A 42 6.84 6.26 -4.52
C VAL A 42 7.46 5.25 -3.56
N GLN A 43 7.19 5.37 -2.25
CA GLN A 43 7.70 4.44 -1.25
C GLN A 43 7.18 3.00 -1.47
N ALA A 44 5.92 2.85 -1.87
CA ALA A 44 5.34 1.55 -2.17
C ALA A 44 5.97 0.92 -3.43
N GLN A 45 6.15 1.71 -4.49
CA GLN A 45 6.78 1.23 -5.73
C GLN A 45 8.22 0.75 -5.51
N GLN A 46 8.99 1.42 -4.65
CA GLN A 46 10.34 0.98 -4.26
C GLN A 46 10.34 -0.42 -3.61
N LYS A 47 9.20 -0.86 -3.07
CA LYS A 47 9.00 -2.19 -2.45
C LYS A 47 8.25 -3.17 -3.37
N GLY A 48 8.02 -2.79 -4.63
CA GLY A 48 7.25 -3.60 -5.59
C GLY A 48 5.77 -3.73 -5.22
N ILE A 49 5.23 -2.75 -4.49
CA ILE A 49 3.83 -2.71 -4.07
C ILE A 49 3.11 -1.62 -4.86
N GLU A 50 1.98 -1.99 -5.46
CA GLU A 50 1.05 -1.06 -6.10
C GLU A 50 0.13 -0.43 -5.07
N VAL A 51 -0.11 0.88 -5.17
CA VAL A 51 -1.06 1.61 -4.33
C VAL A 51 -2.17 2.17 -5.20
N LEU A 52 -3.41 1.83 -4.86
CA LEU A 52 -4.62 2.24 -5.58
C LEU A 52 -5.55 2.99 -4.64
N SER A 53 -6.28 3.97 -5.16
CA SER A 53 -7.45 4.50 -4.47
C SER A 53 -8.61 3.54 -4.61
N LEU A 54 -9.44 3.40 -3.57
CA LEU A 54 -10.67 2.61 -3.68
C LEU A 54 -11.57 3.12 -4.84
N LYS A 55 -11.52 4.42 -5.15
CA LYS A 55 -12.26 5.03 -6.26
C LYS A 55 -11.83 4.53 -7.64
N GLU A 56 -10.62 3.98 -7.77
CA GLU A 56 -10.11 3.45 -9.04
C GLU A 56 -10.57 2.00 -9.28
N LEU A 57 -11.21 1.37 -8.29
CA LEU A 57 -11.74 0.01 -8.35
C LEU A 57 -13.26 -0.04 -8.63
N GLU A 58 -13.90 1.12 -8.78
CA GLU A 58 -15.30 1.27 -9.21
C GLU A 58 -15.43 1.30 -10.74
#